data_AF-A0A6L7GAL5-F1
#
_entry.id   AF-A0A6L7GAL5-F1
#
_cell.length_a   1.000
_cell.length_b   1.000
_cell.length_c   1.000
_cell.angle_alpha   90.00
_cell.angle_beta   90.00
_cell.angle_gamma   90.00
#
_symmetry.space_group_name_H-M   'P 1'
#
loop_
_entity.id
_entity.type
_entity.pdbx_description
1 polymer ?
#
loop_
_entity_poly.entity_id
_entity_poly.type
_entity_poly.pdbx_seq_one_letter_code
_entity_poly.pdbx_strand_id
1 'polypeptide(L)'
;MIPLGKMLGWLAGGLGPALVRAYEARNAAGSEQERIAAEVEIARLHAQQQNRALGGRLTALMQALWAAPFVIYDWKLLVWDKVLAAGATDGLSVSLLEMQLRIATFYFGGAALVGAVRALRR
;
A
#
# COMPACT_ATOMS: atom_id res chain seq x y z
N MET A 1 18.53 8.42 16.53
CA MET A 1 17.70 7.21 16.70
C MET A 1 16.23 7.61 16.65
N ILE A 2 15.52 7.29 15.58
CA ILE A 2 14.06 7.52 15.51
C ILE A 2 13.41 6.42 16.37
N PRO A 3 12.60 6.77 17.38
CA PRO A 3 12.00 5.77 18.25
C PRO A 3 11.07 4.85 17.45
N LEU A 4 11.18 3.53 17.67
CA LEU A 4 10.44 2.47 16.97
C LEU A 4 8.92 2.75 16.94
N GLY A 5 8.38 3.35 18.01
CA GLY A 5 6.99 3.78 18.08
C GLY A 5 6.57 4.88 17.08
N LYS A 6 7.47 5.80 16.73
CA LYS A 6 7.21 6.81 15.67
C LYS A 6 7.23 6.19 14.28
N MET A 7 8.07 5.18 14.05
CA MET A 7 8.09 4.45 12.77
C MET A 7 6.85 3.58 12.59
N LEU A 8 6.44 2.88 13.65
CA LEU A 8 5.18 2.12 13.67
C LEU A 8 3.95 3.04 13.51
N GLY A 9 3.92 4.20 14.18
CA GLY A 9 2.83 5.18 14.03
C GLY A 9 2.75 5.79 12.62
N TRP A 10 3.89 6.00 11.97
CA TRP A 10 3.97 6.45 10.58
C TRP A 10 3.53 5.36 9.58
N LEU A 11 3.85 4.08 9.86
CA LEU A 11 3.42 2.92 9.07
C LEU A 11 1.92 2.60 9.25
N ALA A 12 1.39 2.77 10.47
CA ALA A 12 -0.01 2.52 10.82
C ALA A 12 -0.97 3.64 10.38
N GLY A 13 -0.47 4.75 9.84
CA GLY A 13 -1.28 5.70 9.10
C GLY A 13 -1.90 6.83 9.93
N GLY A 14 -1.39 7.14 11.13
CA GLY A 14 -1.52 8.47 11.77
C GLY A 14 -2.93 9.05 12.03
N LEU A 15 -4.02 8.32 11.80
CA LEU A 15 -5.39 8.81 11.94
C LEU A 15 -5.91 8.81 13.38
N GLY A 16 -5.32 8.02 14.28
CA GLY A 16 -5.76 7.88 15.68
C GLY A 16 -5.90 9.22 16.42
N PRO A 17 -4.91 10.12 16.38
CA PRO A 17 -4.99 11.43 17.03
C PRO A 17 -6.02 12.38 16.42
N ALA A 18 -6.43 12.16 15.17
CA ALA A 18 -7.48 12.96 14.51
C ALA A 18 -8.87 12.44 14.89
N LEU A 19 -9.04 11.12 14.97
CA LEU A 19 -10.28 10.49 15.44
C LEU A 19 -10.57 10.86 16.90
N VAL A 20 -9.57 10.79 17.79
CA VAL A 20 -9.73 11.17 19.20
C VAL A 20 -10.21 12.62 19.33
N ARG A 21 -9.59 13.55 18.59
CA ARG A 21 -9.99 14.96 18.58
C ARG A 21 -11.41 15.17 18.03
N ALA A 22 -11.83 14.40 17.02
CA ALA A 22 -13.18 14.48 16.48
C ALA A 22 -14.23 13.96 17.47
N TYR A 23 -13.92 12.91 18.24
CA TYR A 23 -14.77 12.43 19.34
C TYR A 23 -14.85 13.43 20.51
N GLU A 24 -13.74 14.06 20.87
CA GLU A 24 -13.72 15.13 21.87
C GLU A 24 -14.58 16.32 21.45
N ALA A 25 -14.48 16.75 20.18
CA ALA A 25 -15.30 17.82 19.63
C ALA A 25 -16.81 17.47 19.61
N ARG A 26 -17.15 16.21 19.34
CA ARG A 26 -18.54 15.72 19.43
C ARG A 26 -19.07 15.79 20.86
N ASN A 27 -18.26 15.40 21.84
CA ASN A 27 -18.67 15.38 23.26
C ASN A 27 -18.70 16.78 23.89
N ALA A 28 -17.89 17.71 23.38
CA ALA A 28 -17.85 19.10 23.82
C ALA A 28 -18.84 20.01 23.06
N ALA A 29 -19.58 19.48 22.08
CA ALA A 29 -20.51 20.25 21.27
C ALA A 29 -21.65 20.83 22.13
N GLY A 30 -21.81 22.15 22.09
CA GLY A 30 -22.87 22.86 22.80
C GLY A 30 -24.15 23.02 21.97
N SER A 31 -24.05 22.80 20.66
CA SER A 31 -25.17 22.89 19.72
C SER A 31 -25.30 21.64 18.85
N GLU A 32 -26.51 21.38 18.37
CA GLU A 32 -26.81 20.26 17.49
C GLU A 32 -25.99 20.33 16.17
N GLN A 33 -25.72 21.54 15.70
CA GLN A 33 -24.99 21.77 14.45
C GLN A 33 -23.50 21.41 14.58
N GLU A 34 -22.88 21.70 15.72
CA GLU A 34 -21.51 21.28 16.05
C GLU A 34 -21.41 19.76 16.23
N ARG A 35 -22.42 19.14 16.85
CA ARG A 35 -22.50 17.68 16.98
C ARG A 35 -22.54 16.98 15.62
N ILE A 36 -23.40 17.48 14.72
CA ILE A 36 -23.52 16.94 13.36
C ILE A 36 -22.20 17.11 12.59
N ALA A 37 -21.54 18.27 12.69
CA ALA A 37 -20.26 18.51 12.04
C ALA A 37 -19.17 17.53 12.52
N ALA A 38 -19.10 17.27 13.84
CA ALA A 38 -18.16 16.31 14.41
C ALA A 38 -18.47 14.87 13.96
N GLU A 39 -19.75 14.48 13.89
CA GLU A 39 -20.15 13.14 13.40
C GLU A 39 -19.80 12.92 11.93
N VAL A 40 -19.96 13.94 11.07
CA VAL A 40 -19.54 13.88 9.67
C VAL A 40 -18.02 13.69 9.55
N GLU A 41 -17.24 14.39 10.36
CA GLU A 41 -15.77 14.25 10.35
C GLU A 41 -15.32 12.87 10.85
N ILE A 42 -15.96 12.33 11.90
CA ILE A 42 -15.71 10.95 12.37
C ILE A 42 -16.00 9.94 11.25
N ALA A 43 -17.15 10.07 10.58
CA ALA A 43 -17.51 9.17 9.47
C ALA A 43 -16.50 9.25 8.32
N ARG A 44 -16.04 10.47 7.99
CA ARG A 44 -15.01 10.70 6.96
C ARG A 44 -13.67 10.05 7.34
N LEU A 45 -13.22 10.22 8.58
CA LEU A 45 -11.97 9.65 9.06
C LEU A 45 -12.01 8.11 9.08
N HIS A 46 -13.15 7.52 9.45
CA HIS A 46 -13.36 6.07 9.36
C HIS A 46 -13.34 5.56 7.92
N ALA A 47 -13.99 6.26 6.98
CA ALA A 47 -13.94 5.90 5.56
C ALA A 47 -12.50 5.96 5.01
N GLN A 48 -11.71 6.96 5.43
CA GLN A 48 -10.29 7.01 5.08
C GLN A 48 -9.48 5.88 5.72
N GLN A 49 -9.78 5.49 6.96
CA GLN A 49 -9.12 4.40 7.65
C GLN A 49 -9.40 3.04 6.97
N GLN A 50 -10.66 2.78 6.60
CA GLN A 50 -11.06 1.57 5.88
C GLN A 50 -10.41 1.49 4.50
N ASN A 51 -10.39 2.59 3.74
CA ASN A 51 -9.69 2.64 2.45
C ASN A 51 -8.17 2.40 2.61
N ARG A 52 -7.56 2.87 3.70
CA ARG A 52 -6.14 2.60 4.00
C ARG A 52 -5.91 1.17 4.49
N ALA A 53 -6.87 0.50 5.11
CA ALA A 53 -6.71 -0.90 5.49
C ALA A 53 -6.60 -1.83 4.27
N LEU A 54 -7.25 -1.48 3.16
CA LEU A 54 -7.25 -2.26 1.91
C LEU A 54 -5.98 -2.08 1.05
N GLY A 55 -5.13 -1.11 1.33
CA GLY A 55 -3.96 -0.79 0.50
C GLY A 55 -2.94 0.15 1.14
N GLY A 56 -2.82 0.08 2.47
CA GLY A 56 -2.01 1.01 3.25
C GLY A 56 -0.52 0.83 3.02
N ARG A 57 0.26 1.80 3.51
CA ARG A 57 1.73 1.79 3.42
C ARG A 57 2.36 0.51 3.98
N LEU A 58 1.79 -0.06 5.03
CA LEU A 58 2.25 -1.32 5.60
C LEU A 58 2.02 -2.49 4.64
N THR A 59 0.83 -2.60 4.05
CA THR A 59 0.52 -3.62 3.05
C THR A 59 1.44 -3.49 1.83
N ALA A 60 1.64 -2.26 1.34
CA ALA A 60 2.56 -1.99 0.24
C ALA A 60 4.02 -2.35 0.58
N LEU A 61 4.47 -2.10 1.82
CA LEU A 61 5.81 -2.48 2.28
C LEU A 61 5.96 -4.00 2.34
N MET A 62 4.98 -4.73 2.87
CA MET A 62 5.00 -6.19 2.91
C MET A 62 4.99 -6.78 1.50
N GLN A 63 4.18 -6.21 0.59
CA GLN A 63 4.18 -6.58 -0.83
C GLN A 63 5.54 -6.34 -1.48
N ALA A 64 6.17 -5.19 -1.22
CA ALA A 64 7.49 -4.87 -1.75
C ALA A 64 8.57 -5.81 -1.21
N LEU A 65 8.55 -6.13 0.09
CA LEU A 65 9.49 -7.08 0.70
C LEU A 65 9.32 -8.48 0.14
N TRP A 66 8.09 -8.92 -0.11
CA TRP A 66 7.80 -10.22 -0.72
C TRP A 66 8.22 -10.27 -2.20
N ALA A 67 8.02 -9.19 -2.94
CA ALA A 67 8.43 -9.08 -4.34
C ALA A 67 9.95 -8.90 -4.52
N ALA A 68 10.64 -8.35 -3.51
CA ALA A 68 12.07 -8.03 -3.57
C ALA A 68 12.96 -9.18 -4.06
N PRO A 69 12.91 -10.42 -3.54
CA PRO A 69 13.78 -11.50 -4.01
C PRO A 69 13.60 -11.81 -5.51
N PHE A 70 12.37 -11.72 -6.03
CA PHE A 70 12.10 -11.95 -7.45
C PHE A 70 12.68 -10.83 -8.32
N VAL A 71 12.44 -9.57 -7.92
CA VAL A 71 12.99 -8.40 -8.63
C VAL A 71 14.52 -8.42 -8.65
N ILE A 72 15.14 -8.80 -7.52
CA ILE A 72 16.60 -8.90 -7.42
C ILE A 72 17.13 -10.03 -8.31
N TYR A 73 16.45 -11.17 -8.35
CA TYR A 73 16.82 -12.28 -9.22
C TYR A 73 16.71 -11.91 -10.71
N ASP A 74 15.60 -11.28 -11.12
CA ASP A 74 15.40 -10.82 -12.49
C ASP A 74 16.40 -9.75 -12.89
N TRP A 75 16.72 -8.82 -11.98
CA TRP A 75 17.76 -7.82 -12.17
C TRP A 75 19.12 -8.47 -12.42
N LYS A 76 19.51 -9.45 -11.58
CA LYS A 76 20.74 -10.20 -11.78
C LYS A 76 20.72 -10.89 -13.15
N LEU A 77 19.67 -11.63 -13.49
CA LEU A 77 19.59 -12.39 -14.74
C LEU A 77 19.66 -11.47 -15.97
N LEU A 78 18.93 -10.37 -15.97
CA LEU A 78 18.91 -9.42 -17.09
C LEU A 78 20.22 -8.64 -17.19
N VAL A 79 20.64 -7.98 -16.10
CA VAL A 79 21.77 -7.06 -16.15
C VAL A 79 23.10 -7.82 -16.16
N TRP A 80 23.26 -8.80 -15.29
CA TRP A 80 24.51 -9.55 -15.19
C TRP A 80 24.65 -10.57 -16.33
N ASP A 81 23.64 -11.42 -16.51
CA ASP A 81 23.80 -12.55 -17.42
C ASP A 81 23.50 -12.18 -18.88
N LYS A 82 22.53 -11.31 -19.15
CA LYS A 82 22.16 -10.93 -20.53
C LYS A 82 22.86 -9.67 -21.04
N VAL A 83 22.94 -8.60 -20.25
CA VAL A 83 23.56 -7.35 -20.68
C VAL A 83 25.09 -7.43 -20.63
N LEU A 84 25.65 -7.95 -19.54
CA LEU A 84 27.11 -8.05 -19.38
C LEU A 84 27.69 -9.36 -19.94
N ALA A 85 26.84 -10.29 -20.40
CA ALA A 85 27.23 -11.62 -20.91
C ALA A 85 28.19 -12.39 -19.99
N ALA A 86 28.23 -12.03 -18.70
CA ALA A 86 29.18 -12.52 -17.71
C ALA A 86 28.57 -13.60 -16.81
N GLY A 87 27.48 -14.21 -17.27
CA GLY A 87 26.61 -15.07 -16.49
C GLY A 87 26.52 -16.49 -17.00
N ALA A 88 26.59 -17.46 -16.08
CA ALA A 88 26.32 -18.87 -16.32
C ALA A 88 24.98 -19.32 -15.71
N THR A 89 24.12 -18.39 -15.27
CA THR A 89 22.81 -18.76 -14.71
C THR A 89 21.92 -19.28 -15.84
N ASP A 90 21.26 -20.41 -15.58
CA ASP A 90 20.23 -20.92 -16.49
C ASP A 90 19.16 -19.87 -16.71
N GLY A 91 18.68 -19.80 -17.96
CA GLY A 91 17.61 -18.90 -18.35
C GLY A 91 16.37 -19.14 -17.49
N LEU A 92 15.57 -18.08 -17.33
CA LEU A 92 14.30 -18.17 -16.62
C LEU A 92 13.45 -19.29 -17.24
N SER A 93 13.21 -20.36 -16.49
CA SER A 93 12.38 -21.45 -16.98
C SER A 93 10.97 -20.91 -17.25
N VAL A 94 10.29 -21.49 -18.25
CA VAL A 94 8.91 -21.10 -18.59
C VAL A 94 8.00 -21.18 -17.36
N SER A 95 8.21 -22.17 -16.49
CA SER A 95 7.48 -22.32 -15.24
C SER A 95 7.73 -21.20 -14.23
N LEU A 96 8.96 -20.69 -14.11
CA LEU A 96 9.27 -19.56 -13.23
C LEU A 96 8.66 -18.26 -13.75
N LEU A 97 8.73 -18.05 -15.07
CA LEU A 97 8.13 -16.89 -15.73
C LEU A 97 6.61 -16.86 -15.52
N GLU A 98 5.92 -17.98 -15.74
CA GLU A 98 4.47 -18.08 -15.49
C GLU A 98 4.10 -17.82 -14.03
N MET A 99 4.91 -18.33 -13.10
CA MET A 99 4.71 -18.10 -11.66
C MET A 99 4.89 -16.62 -11.31
N GLN A 100 5.95 -15.97 -11.79
CA GLN A 100 6.18 -14.54 -11.59
C GLN A 100 5.05 -13.70 -12.19
N LEU A 101 4.59 -14.02 -13.40
CA LEU A 101 3.49 -13.32 -14.06
C LEU A 101 2.17 -13.46 -13.29
N ARG A 102 1.85 -14.66 -12.78
CA ARG A 102 0.67 -14.87 -11.92
C ARG A 102 0.77 -14.06 -10.64
N ILE A 103 1.91 -14.10 -9.96
CA ILE A 103 2.13 -13.36 -8.71
C ILE A 103 2.04 -11.84 -8.97
N ALA A 104 2.74 -11.34 -9.99
CA ALA A 104 2.70 -9.92 -10.36
C ALA A 104 1.28 -9.47 -10.75
N THR A 105 0.55 -10.27 -11.53
CA THR A 105 -0.83 -9.97 -11.90
C THR A 105 -1.76 -10.00 -10.68
N PHE A 106 -1.57 -10.93 -9.75
CA PHE A 106 -2.36 -10.99 -8.52
C PHE A 106 -2.14 -9.75 -7.64
N TYR A 107 -0.88 -9.34 -7.44
CA TYR A 107 -0.54 -8.22 -6.56
C TYR A 107 -0.74 -6.84 -7.21
N PHE A 108 -0.37 -6.69 -8.48
CA PHE A 108 -0.41 -5.39 -9.18
C PHE A 108 -1.58 -5.25 -10.15
N GLY A 109 -2.19 -6.35 -10.59
CA GLY A 109 -3.28 -6.34 -11.56
C GLY A 109 -4.51 -5.61 -11.04
N GLY A 110 -4.85 -5.74 -9.76
CA GLY A 110 -5.97 -4.99 -9.15
C GLY A 110 -5.76 -3.47 -9.18
N ALA A 111 -4.56 -3.01 -8.82
CA ALA A 111 -4.20 -1.59 -8.85
C ALA A 111 -4.15 -1.05 -10.29
N ALA A 112 -3.61 -1.84 -11.23
CA ALA A 112 -3.56 -1.52 -12.65
C ALA A 112 -4.98 -1.44 -13.27
N LEU A 113 -5.86 -2.39 -12.94
CA LEU A 113 -7.28 -2.39 -13.35
C LEU A 113 -8.02 -1.15 -12.85
N VAL A 114 -7.88 -0.83 -11.55
CA VAL A 114 -8.51 0.37 -10.98
C VAL A 114 -7.97 1.64 -11.65
N GLY A 115 -6.67 1.70 -11.95
CA GLY A 115 -6.07 2.80 -12.72
C GLY A 115 -6.64 2.92 -14.13
N ALA A 116 -6.71 1.81 -14.86
CA ALA A 116 -7.25 1.75 -16.22
C ALA A 116 -8.74 2.14 -16.28
N VAL A 117 -9.56 1.63 -15.36
CA VAL A 117 -10.98 1.99 -15.26
C VAL A 117 -11.14 3.48 -14.94
N ARG A 118 -10.29 4.06 -14.08
CA ARG A 118 -10.31 5.51 -13.81
C ARG A 118 -9.90 6.35 -15.01
N ALA A 119 -8.95 5.87 -15.81
CA ALA A 119 -8.51 6.54 -17.03
C ALA A 119 -9.59 6.50 -18.12
N LEU A 120 -10.31 5.38 -18.26
CA LEU A 120 -11.43 5.22 -19.21
C LEU A 120 -12.69 5.99 -18.83
N ARG A 121 -12.86 6.30 -17.54
CA ARG A 121 -14.00 7.09 -17.02
C ARG A 121 -13.71 8.59 -16.99
N ARG A 122 -12.51 9.02 -17.40
CA ARG A 122 -12.18 10.43 -17.69
C ARG A 122 -12.51 10.73 -19.15
#